data_AF-H2C308-F1
#
_entry.id   AF-H2C308-F1
#
_cell.length_a   1.000
_cell.length_b   1.000
_cell.length_c   1.000
_cell.angle_alpha   90.00
_cell.angle_beta   90.00
_cell.angle_gamma   90.00
#
_symmetry.space_group_name_H-M   'P 1'
#
loop_
_entity.id
_entity.type
_entity.pdbx_description
1 polymer ?
#
loop_
_entity_poly.entity_id
_entity_poly.type
_entity_poly.pdbx_seq_one_letter_code
_entity_poly.pdbx_strand_id
1 'polypeptide(L)'
;MASEYILRSMRTLKESSDAFNDGDMYYTALRLSETLENMSNVLLSLYGILDISFSPVEVLGFLEISREIDQKVKGIINEIQDLWRQLSALKMLNESPTKAPSVLTRGQEMKLILDRVTSLFDKVQGIFDDFHH
;
A
#
# COMPACT_ATOMS: atom_id res chain seq x y z
N MET A 1 -17.69 -2.49 -5.48
CA MET A 1 -16.46 -3.26 -5.19
C MET A 1 -15.28 -2.32 -4.97
N ALA A 2 -14.89 -1.47 -5.93
CA ALA A 2 -13.83 -0.45 -5.73
C ALA A 2 -14.05 0.47 -4.50
N SER A 3 -15.28 0.96 -4.28
CA SER A 3 -15.62 1.82 -3.14
C SER A 3 -15.41 1.15 -1.78
N GLU A 4 -15.63 -0.17 -1.70
CA GLU A 4 -15.39 -0.94 -0.48
C GLU A 4 -13.89 -0.99 -0.18
N TYR A 5 -13.06 -1.23 -1.19
CA TYR A 5 -11.61 -1.25 -1.03
C TYR A 5 -11.03 0.13 -0.72
N ILE A 6 -11.61 1.23 -1.22
CA ILE A 6 -11.25 2.59 -0.77
C ILE A 6 -11.51 2.75 0.73
N LEU A 7 -12.69 2.36 1.22
CA LEU A 7 -13.02 2.45 2.64
C LEU A 7 -12.11 1.58 3.52
N ARG A 8 -11.76 0.39 3.04
CA ARG A 8 -10.79 -0.49 3.72
C ARG A 8 -9.39 0.13 3.75
N SER A 9 -8.92 0.69 2.63
CA SER A 9 -7.63 1.39 2.54
C SER A 9 -7.55 2.55 3.54
N MET A 10 -8.59 3.38 3.62
CA MET A 10 -8.66 4.48 4.58
C MET A 10 -8.58 3.98 6.03
N ARG A 11 -9.29 2.89 6.34
CA ARG A 11 -9.28 2.28 7.68
C ARG A 11 -7.90 1.74 8.05
N THR A 12 -7.30 0.92 7.20
CA THR A 12 -5.98 0.32 7.49
C THR A 12 -4.88 1.38 7.53
N LEU A 13 -5.00 2.45 6.75
CA LEU A 13 -4.07 3.59 6.82
C LEU A 13 -4.17 4.31 8.18
N LYS A 14 -5.38 4.55 8.67
CA LYS A 14 -5.59 5.11 10.01
C LYS A 14 -5.00 4.20 11.08
N GLU A 15 -5.33 2.91 11.06
CA GLU A 15 -4.79 1.93 12.02
C GLU A 15 -3.26 1.88 12.01
N SER A 16 -2.63 1.99 10.82
CA SER A 16 -1.18 2.05 10.72
C SER A 16 -0.57 3.31 11.33
N SER A 17 -1.27 4.45 11.21
CA SER A 17 -0.85 5.72 11.80
C SER A 17 -0.93 5.69 13.32
N ASP A 18 -2.04 5.15 13.84
CA ASP A 18 -2.24 4.97 15.29
C ASP A 18 -1.14 4.05 15.86
N ALA A 19 -0.90 2.91 15.23
CA ALA A 19 0.18 1.97 15.60
C ALA A 19 1.57 2.62 15.59
N PHE A 20 1.85 3.48 14.60
CA PHE A 20 3.13 4.17 14.50
C PHE A 20 3.33 5.13 15.67
N ASN A 21 2.28 5.88 16.02
CA ASN A 21 2.30 6.81 17.15
C ASN A 21 2.47 6.09 18.50
N ASP A 22 1.95 4.86 18.60
CA ASP A 22 2.12 3.99 19.78
C ASP A 22 3.50 3.30 19.82
N GLY A 23 4.33 3.46 18.77
CA GLY A 23 5.67 2.87 18.67
C GLY A 23 5.70 1.43 18.16
N ASP A 24 4.56 0.87 17.72
CA ASP A 24 4.46 -0.50 17.20
C ASP A 24 4.79 -0.55 15.70
N MET A 25 6.09 -0.57 15.40
CA MET A 25 6.60 -0.58 14.03
C MET A 25 6.19 -1.84 13.24
N TYR A 26 6.01 -2.98 13.93
CA TYR A 26 5.61 -4.21 13.26
C TYR A 26 4.16 -4.13 12.79
N TYR A 27 3.27 -3.71 13.68
CA TYR A 27 1.86 -3.56 13.36
C TYR A 27 1.61 -2.42 12.36
N THR A 28 2.39 -1.32 12.43
CA THR A 28 2.42 -0.30 11.36
C THR A 28 2.76 -0.93 10.01
N ALA A 29 3.83 -1.72 9.91
CA ALA A 29 4.24 -2.34 8.65
C ALA A 29 3.19 -3.31 8.09
N LEU A 30 2.54 -4.07 8.98
CA LEU A 30 1.45 -4.98 8.64
C LEU A 30 0.29 -4.21 8.02
N ARG A 31 -0.22 -3.18 8.71
CA ARG A 31 -1.38 -2.39 8.26
C ARG A 31 -1.08 -1.56 7.01
N LEU A 32 0.15 -1.04 6.86
CA LEU A 32 0.56 -0.39 5.62
C LEU A 32 0.54 -1.35 4.42
N SER A 33 0.93 -2.62 4.62
CA SER A 33 0.88 -3.61 3.55
C SER A 33 -0.55 -3.91 3.13
N GLU A 34 -1.46 -4.07 4.09
CA GLU A 34 -2.89 -4.24 3.82
C GLU A 34 -3.49 -3.00 3.12
N THR A 35 -3.06 -1.79 3.47
CA THR A 35 -3.44 -0.56 2.75
C THR A 35 -3.04 -0.63 1.29
N LEU A 36 -1.80 -1.03 0.98
CA LEU A 36 -1.32 -1.19 -0.40
C LEU A 36 -2.12 -2.27 -1.17
N GLU A 37 -2.46 -3.38 -0.51
CA GLU A 37 -3.30 -4.44 -1.11
C GLU A 37 -4.72 -3.96 -1.39
N ASN A 38 -5.34 -3.22 -0.47
CA ASN A 38 -6.65 -2.62 -0.69
C ASN A 38 -6.61 -1.60 -1.83
N MET A 39 -5.61 -0.72 -1.89
CA MET A 39 -5.44 0.22 -3.01
C MET A 39 -5.23 -0.51 -4.35
N SER A 40 -4.51 -1.63 -4.34
CA SER A 40 -4.35 -2.47 -5.53
C SER A 40 -5.67 -3.02 -6.01
N ASN A 41 -6.51 -3.51 -5.09
CA ASN A 41 -7.86 -3.97 -5.40
C ASN A 41 -8.77 -2.85 -5.91
N VAL A 42 -8.60 -1.60 -5.47
CA VAL A 42 -9.29 -0.45 -6.06
C VAL A 42 -8.96 -0.34 -7.53
N LEU A 43 -7.67 -0.26 -7.88
CA LEU A 43 -7.23 -0.12 -9.27
C LEU A 43 -7.70 -1.30 -10.12
N LEU A 44 -7.49 -2.53 -9.67
CA LEU A 44 -7.93 -3.74 -10.39
C LEU A 44 -9.45 -3.72 -10.63
N SER A 45 -10.23 -3.36 -9.61
CA SER A 45 -11.69 -3.27 -9.73
C SER A 45 -12.13 -2.21 -10.74
N LEU A 46 -11.51 -1.01 -10.72
CA LEU A 46 -11.83 0.06 -11.67
C LEU A 46 -11.56 -0.35 -13.12
N TYR A 47 -10.52 -1.14 -13.34
CA TYR A 47 -10.16 -1.68 -14.66
C TYR A 47 -10.79 -3.05 -14.99
N GLY A 48 -11.79 -3.48 -14.21
CA GLY A 48 -12.63 -4.64 -14.49
C GLY A 48 -12.00 -5.99 -14.16
N ILE A 49 -11.03 -6.04 -13.24
CA ILE A 49 -10.45 -7.28 -12.70
C ILE A 49 -10.97 -7.45 -11.27
N LEU A 50 -11.85 -8.43 -11.05
CA LEU A 50 -12.65 -8.55 -9.82
C LEU A 50 -12.35 -9.80 -8.98
N ASP A 51 -11.70 -10.81 -9.57
CA ASP A 51 -11.45 -12.08 -8.89
C ASP A 51 -10.02 -12.54 -9.19
N ILE A 52 -9.20 -12.61 -8.14
CA ILE A 52 -7.78 -12.84 -8.25
C ILE A 52 -7.37 -13.78 -7.13
N SER A 53 -6.83 -14.94 -7.50
CA SER A 53 -6.32 -15.94 -6.55
C SER A 53 -4.92 -15.62 -6.02
N PHE A 54 -4.32 -14.52 -6.49
CA PHE A 54 -2.95 -14.08 -6.17
C PHE A 54 -2.98 -12.74 -5.45
N SER A 55 -1.82 -12.32 -4.92
CA SER A 55 -1.67 -11.01 -4.29
C SER A 55 -2.10 -9.90 -5.28
N PRO A 56 -3.03 -9.01 -4.91
CA PRO A 56 -3.50 -7.96 -5.81
C PRO A 56 -2.37 -7.00 -6.21
N VAL A 57 -1.40 -6.80 -5.32
CA VAL A 57 -0.21 -5.96 -5.60
C VAL A 57 0.64 -6.55 -6.73
N GLU A 58 0.84 -7.86 -6.73
CA GLU A 58 1.62 -8.56 -7.76
C GLU A 58 0.90 -8.54 -9.11
N VAL A 59 -0.44 -8.62 -9.09
CA VAL A 59 -1.26 -8.65 -10.30
C VAL A 59 -1.43 -7.27 -10.92
N LEU A 60 -1.17 -6.16 -10.22
CA LEU A 60 -1.26 -4.81 -10.81
C LEU A 60 -0.43 -4.65 -12.09
N GLY A 61 0.73 -5.31 -12.19
CA GLY A 61 1.56 -5.27 -13.39
C GLY A 61 0.84 -5.82 -14.64
N PHE A 62 -0.16 -6.69 -14.47
CA PHE A 62 -0.98 -7.18 -15.56
C PHE A 62 -1.85 -6.08 -16.18
N LEU A 63 -2.25 -5.05 -15.42
CA LEU A 63 -3.01 -3.91 -15.97
C LEU A 63 -2.20 -3.16 -17.02
N GLU A 64 -0.88 -3.04 -16.83
CA GLU A 64 -0.01 -2.34 -17.80
C GLU A 64 0.02 -3.01 -19.18
N ILE A 65 -0.26 -4.32 -19.23
CA ILE A 65 -0.22 -5.14 -20.45
C ILE A 65 -1.63 -5.37 -21.01
N SER A 66 -2.63 -5.47 -20.14
CA SER A 66 -3.99 -5.91 -20.51
C SER A 66 -5.01 -4.79 -20.69
N ARG A 67 -4.65 -3.54 -20.35
CA ARG A 67 -5.56 -2.38 -20.38
C ARG A 67 -4.83 -1.14 -20.92
N GLU A 68 -5.60 -0.24 -21.52
CA GLU A 68 -5.12 1.10 -21.83
C GLU A 68 -5.16 1.95 -20.56
N ILE A 69 -4.01 2.09 -19.90
CA ILE A 69 -3.84 2.94 -18.73
C ILE A 69 -2.80 4.02 -19.02
N ASP A 70 -3.03 5.22 -18.50
CA ASP A 70 -2.14 6.35 -18.70
C ASP A 70 -0.84 6.23 -17.88
N GLN A 71 0.12 7.13 -18.14
CA GLN A 71 1.41 7.14 -17.44
C GLN A 71 1.28 7.48 -15.95
N LYS A 72 0.23 8.22 -15.55
CA LYS A 72 -0.02 8.56 -14.14
C LYS A 72 -0.36 7.28 -13.36
N VAL A 73 -1.26 6.45 -13.88
CA VAL A 73 -1.67 5.19 -13.26
C VAL A 73 -0.52 4.18 -13.24
N LYS A 74 0.28 4.10 -14.32
CA LYS A 74 1.51 3.27 -14.33
C LYS A 74 2.50 3.69 -13.26
N GLY A 75 2.73 4.99 -13.10
CA GLY A 75 3.59 5.52 -12.04
C GLY A 75 3.10 5.12 -10.65
N ILE A 76 1.80 5.20 -10.42
CA ILE A 76 1.15 4.80 -9.15
C ILE A 76 1.30 3.29 -8.90
N ILE A 77 1.09 2.44 -9.92
CA ILE A 77 1.29 0.99 -9.81
C ILE A 77 2.72 0.67 -9.38
N ASN A 78 3.71 1.28 -10.03
CA ASN A 78 5.12 1.07 -9.71
C ASN A 78 5.45 1.51 -8.27
N GLU A 79 4.89 2.62 -7.81
CA GLU A 79 5.06 3.12 -6.44
C GLU A 79 4.43 2.18 -5.40
N ILE A 80 3.22 1.65 -5.66
CA ILE A 80 2.56 0.64 -4.80
C ILE A 80 3.47 -0.59 -4.66
N GLN A 81 3.93 -1.14 -5.77
CA GLN A 81 4.74 -2.36 -5.77
C GLN A 81 6.11 -2.17 -5.12
N ASP A 82 6.73 -1.00 -5.29
CA ASP A 82 7.99 -0.63 -4.63
C ASP A 82 7.86 -0.58 -3.11
N LEU A 83 6.85 0.14 -2.61
CA LEU A 83 6.58 0.24 -1.17
C LEU A 83 6.21 -1.11 -0.55
N TRP A 84 5.45 -1.94 -1.27
CA TRP A 84 5.07 -3.27 -0.79
C TRP A 84 6.29 -4.19 -0.64
N ARG A 85 7.25 -4.12 -1.57
CA ARG A 85 8.53 -4.85 -1.45
C ARG A 85 9.35 -4.37 -0.26
N GLN A 86 9.43 -3.06 -0.03
CA GLN A 86 10.14 -2.48 1.13
C GLN A 86 9.53 -2.95 2.45
N LEU A 87 8.20 -2.90 2.57
CA LEU A 87 7.48 -3.38 3.76
C LEU A 87 7.65 -4.89 3.99
N SER A 88 7.69 -5.68 2.92
CA SER A 88 7.94 -7.12 3.00
C SER A 88 9.33 -7.43 3.56
N ALA A 89 10.35 -6.69 3.11
CA ALA A 89 11.71 -6.83 3.65
C ALA A 89 11.77 -6.44 5.15
N LEU A 90 11.09 -5.37 5.55
CA LEU A 90 11.04 -4.94 6.96
C LEU A 90 10.37 -5.97 7.88
N LYS A 91 9.30 -6.63 7.41
CA LYS A 91 8.63 -7.70 8.15
C LYS A 91 9.57 -8.89 8.40
N MET A 92 10.36 -9.29 7.40
CA MET A 92 11.34 -10.38 7.54
C MET A 92 12.48 -10.03 8.52
N LEU A 93 12.90 -8.76 8.58
CA LEU A 93 14.00 -8.32 9.44
C LEU A 93 13.61 -8.21 10.93
N ASN A 94 12.33 -7.96 11.23
CA ASN A 94 11.84 -7.81 12.60
C ASN A 94 11.79 -9.12 13.41
N GLU A 95 11.99 -10.28 12.78
CA GLU A 95 12.10 -11.57 13.48
C GLU A 95 13.45 -11.80 14.18
N SER A 96 14.44 -10.90 14.01
CA SER A 96 15.77 -11.01 14.64
C SER A 96 15.92 -10.10 15.88
N PRO A 97 16.00 -10.65 17.12
CA PRO A 97 15.92 -9.86 18.37
C PRO A 97 17.15 -9.01 18.73
N THR A 98 18.26 -9.11 18.00
CA THR A 98 19.60 -8.84 18.55
C THR A 98 20.25 -7.48 18.23
N LYS A 99 19.54 -6.46 17.70
CA LYS A 99 20.20 -5.15 17.40
C LYS A 99 19.47 -3.95 18.02
N ALA A 100 19.76 -3.66 19.28
CA ALA A 100 19.31 -2.49 20.03
C ALA A 100 19.67 -1.08 19.45
N PRO A 101 20.70 -0.86 18.60
CA PRO A 101 20.97 0.48 18.03
C PRO A 101 19.97 0.94 16.95
N SER A 102 18.98 0.10 16.59
CA SER A 102 18.23 0.25 15.33
C SER A 102 16.78 0.68 15.47
N VAL A 103 16.27 0.94 16.68
CA VAL A 103 14.85 1.32 16.87
C VAL A 103 14.56 2.73 16.33
N LEU A 104 15.46 3.70 16.59
CA LEU A 104 15.30 5.07 16.09
C LEU A 104 15.38 5.15 14.57
N THR A 105 16.36 4.46 13.97
CA THR A 105 16.51 4.39 12.50
C THR A 105 15.32 3.68 11.86
N ARG A 106 14.83 2.58 12.46
CA ARG A 106 13.61 1.90 12.01
C ARG A 106 12.37 2.79 12.12
N GLY A 107 12.26 3.61 13.15
CA GLY A 107 11.17 4.58 13.31
C GLY A 107 11.18 5.66 12.22
N GLN A 108 12.36 6.20 11.88
CA GLN A 108 12.50 7.18 10.79
C GLN A 108 12.19 6.57 9.43
N GLU A 109 12.69 5.36 9.15
CA GLU A 109 12.40 4.63 7.91
C GLU A 109 10.91 4.33 7.80
N MET A 110 10.28 3.85 8.88
CA MET A 110 8.84 3.57 8.89
C MET A 110 8.01 4.84 8.69
N LYS A 111 8.42 5.97 9.28
CA LYS A 111 7.75 7.26 9.07
C LYS A 111 7.76 7.67 7.60
N LEU A 112 8.91 7.55 6.94
CA LEU A 112 9.04 7.85 5.51
C LEU A 112 8.12 6.96 4.66
N ILE A 113 8.01 5.67 4.99
CA ILE A 113 7.11 4.75 4.30
C ILE A 113 5.64 5.13 4.56
N LEU A 114 5.25 5.40 5.81
CA LEU A 114 3.90 5.84 6.17
C LEU A 114 3.48 7.10 5.41
N ASP A 115 4.36 8.10 5.33
CA ASP A 115 4.07 9.35 4.62
C ASP A 115 3.92 9.12 3.11
N ARG A 116 4.77 8.25 2.52
CA ARG A 116 4.65 7.86 1.11
C ARG A 116 3.36 7.10 0.82
N VAL A 117 2.97 6.14 1.66
CA VAL A 117 1.71 5.40 1.51
C VAL A 117 0.49 6.33 1.68
N THR A 118 0.57 7.31 2.57
CA THR A 118 -0.48 8.32 2.75
C THR A 118 -0.65 9.16 1.47
N SER A 119 0.45 9.69 0.93
CA SER A 119 0.40 10.42 -0.35
C SER A 119 -0.11 9.55 -1.50
N LEU A 120 0.23 8.26 -1.50
CA LEU A 120 -0.22 7.32 -2.52
C LEU A 120 -1.73 7.04 -2.42
N PHE A 121 -2.28 6.99 -1.21
CA PHE A 121 -3.71 6.88 -0.99
C PHE A 121 -4.47 8.04 -1.64
N ASP A 122 -4.01 9.28 -1.44
CA ASP A 122 -4.64 10.46 -2.07
C ASP A 122 -4.64 10.36 -3.61
N LYS A 123 -3.54 9.86 -4.20
CA LYS A 123 -3.43 9.65 -5.65
C LYS A 123 -4.41 8.59 -6.15
N VAL A 124 -4.55 7.47 -5.43
CA VAL A 124 -5.48 6.38 -5.77
C VAL A 124 -6.93 6.83 -5.59
N GLN A 125 -7.22 7.60 -4.55
CA GLN A 125 -8.52 8.22 -4.35
C GLN A 125 -8.87 9.16 -5.52
N GLY A 126 -7.91 9.98 -5.98
CA GLY A 126 -8.11 10.81 -7.17
C GLY A 126 -8.48 10.00 -8.42
N ILE A 127 -7.83 8.85 -8.66
CA ILE A 127 -8.22 7.96 -9.78
C ILE A 127 -9.64 7.41 -9.57
N PHE A 128 -9.97 6.97 -8.35
CA PHE A 128 -11.30 6.49 -8.04
C PHE A 128 -12.37 7.55 -8.32
N ASP A 129 -12.14 8.78 -7.90
CA ASP A 129 -13.04 9.91 -8.13
C ASP A 129 -13.16 10.22 -9.63
N ASP A 130 -12.05 10.23 -10.38
CA ASP A 130 -12.03 10.44 -11.84
C ASP A 130 -12.90 9.40 -12.59
N PHE A 131 -12.99 8.16 -12.10
CA PHE A 131 -13.82 7.10 -12.70
C PHE A 131 -15.32 7.21 -12.41
N HIS A 132 -15.73 8.00 -11.41
CA HIS A 132 -17.13 8.14 -10.97
C HIS A 132 -17.72 9.51 -11.33
N HIS A 133 -16.97 10.35 -12.04
CA HIS A 133 -17.46 11.56 -12.70
C HIS A 133 -17.86 11.29 -14.15
#